data_AF-A0A5C4JJ67-F1
#
_entry.id   AF-A0A5C4JJ67-F1
#
_cell.length_a   1.000
_cell.length_b   1.000
_cell.length_c   1.000
_cell.angle_alpha   90.00
_cell.angle_beta   90.00
_cell.angle_gamma   90.00
#
_symmetry.space_group_name_H-M   'P 1'
#
loop_
_entity.id
_entity.type
_entity.pdbx_description
1 polymer ?
#
loop_
_entity_poly.entity_id
_entity_poly.type
_entity_poly.pdbx_seq_one_letter_code
_entity_poly.pdbx_strand_id
1 'polypeptide(L)'
;MSDLVEFLRARLFEDEDTARWAADYRSRPSGGPDLSGDERWQWVETHSGERLRLGRRPMDHLQRPVSLRSVNEYPWQSRPGFGPHHVLDVSFVKEGVALHMARHSPARVVAEVRLKRRLLELHSRMNGTGVCQACGEHVREGGCTTLRLLATPYADHPEYRANWRV
;
A
#
# COMPACT_ATOMS: atom_id res chain seq x y z
N MET A 1 -4.27 -0.32 27.01
CA MET A 1 -4.01 -1.00 25.72
C MET A 1 -2.49 -1.11 25.59
N SER A 2 -1.90 -2.12 24.96
CA SER A 2 -0.43 -2.20 24.94
C SER A 2 0.18 -1.20 23.94
N ASP A 3 1.35 -0.67 24.26
CA ASP A 3 2.08 0.30 23.43
C ASP A 3 2.32 -0.21 21.99
N LEU A 4 2.55 -1.51 21.82
CA LEU A 4 2.69 -2.15 20.50
C LEU A 4 1.38 -2.12 19.70
N VAL A 5 0.23 -2.33 20.35
CA VAL A 5 -1.08 -2.26 19.67
C VAL A 5 -1.37 -0.84 19.21
N GLU A 6 -1.07 0.16 20.03
CA GLU A 6 -1.25 1.57 19.67
C GLU A 6 -0.32 1.97 18.51
N PHE A 7 0.95 1.59 18.57
CA PHE A 7 1.91 1.78 17.49
C PHE A 7 1.44 1.15 16.17
N LEU A 8 1.01 -0.12 16.19
CA LEU A 8 0.50 -0.82 15.01
C LEU A 8 -0.75 -0.16 14.44
N ARG A 9 -1.67 0.34 15.29
CA ARG A 9 -2.86 1.06 14.81
C ARG A 9 -2.48 2.33 14.08
N ALA A 10 -1.54 3.10 14.63
CA ALA A 10 -1.08 4.34 14.01
C ALA A 10 -0.43 4.08 12.66
N ARG A 11 0.51 3.14 12.59
CA ARG A 11 1.24 2.84 11.34
C ARG A 11 0.37 2.21 10.26
N LEU A 12 -0.54 1.30 10.62
CA LEU A 12 -1.50 0.75 9.66
C LEU A 12 -2.49 1.82 9.16
N PHE A 13 -2.90 2.76 10.01
CA PHE A 13 -3.75 3.87 9.56
C PHE A 13 -3.01 4.76 8.55
N GLU A 14 -1.76 5.12 8.84
CA GLU A 14 -0.91 5.92 7.97
C GLU A 14 -0.64 5.25 6.61
N ASP A 15 -0.36 3.95 6.60
CA ASP A 15 -0.17 3.17 5.36
C ASP A 15 -1.45 3.16 4.51
N GLU A 16 -2.62 2.96 5.14
CA GLU A 16 -3.91 3.00 4.44
C GLU A 16 -4.21 4.39 3.88
N ASP A 17 -4.02 5.45 4.69
CA ASP A 17 -4.28 6.82 4.26
C ASP A 17 -3.36 7.21 3.10
N THR A 18 -2.05 6.93 3.21
CA THR A 18 -1.08 7.19 2.14
C THR A 18 -1.46 6.47 0.85
N ALA A 19 -1.84 5.18 0.93
CA ALA A 19 -2.30 4.44 -0.23
C ALA A 19 -3.54 5.08 -0.86
N ARG A 20 -4.53 5.47 -0.04
CA ARG A 20 -5.75 6.11 -0.53
C ARG A 20 -5.51 7.47 -1.17
N TRP A 21 -4.59 8.26 -0.62
CA TRP A 21 -4.14 9.53 -1.20
C TRP A 21 -3.41 9.35 -2.53
N ALA A 22 -2.66 8.28 -2.71
CA ALA A 22 -2.06 7.97 -4.01
C ALA A 22 -3.11 7.63 -5.10
N ALA A 23 -4.36 7.38 -4.70
CA ALA A 23 -5.50 7.12 -5.57
C ALA A 23 -6.51 8.29 -5.60
N ASP A 24 -6.11 9.48 -5.14
CA ASP A 24 -7.04 10.51 -4.65
C ASP A 24 -8.12 10.91 -5.65
N TYR A 25 -9.34 10.48 -5.34
CA TYR A 25 -10.58 10.86 -6.02
C TYR A 25 -10.99 12.31 -5.73
N ARG A 26 -10.44 12.99 -4.71
CA ARG A 26 -10.74 14.40 -4.41
C ARG A 26 -10.14 15.35 -5.45
N SER A 27 -9.18 14.86 -6.23
CA SER A 27 -8.73 15.53 -7.46
C SER A 27 -9.76 15.44 -8.61
N ARG A 28 -10.86 14.68 -8.45
CA ARG A 28 -11.92 14.58 -9.47
C ARG A 28 -12.78 15.85 -9.49
N PRO A 29 -12.98 16.48 -10.67
CA PRO A 29 -13.67 17.76 -10.81
C PRO A 29 -15.10 17.82 -10.23
N SER A 30 -15.81 16.69 -10.18
CA SER A 30 -17.20 16.59 -9.76
C SER A 30 -17.41 15.84 -8.44
N GLY A 31 -16.33 15.52 -7.74
CA GLY A 31 -16.37 14.54 -6.66
C GLY A 31 -16.80 13.15 -7.16
N GLY A 32 -16.95 12.20 -6.25
CA GLY A 32 -17.36 10.85 -6.58
C GLY A 32 -17.24 9.92 -5.38
N PRO A 33 -17.71 8.66 -5.50
CA PRO A 33 -17.49 7.67 -4.45
C PRO A 33 -15.99 7.49 -4.20
N ASP A 34 -15.63 7.26 -2.94
CA ASP A 34 -14.27 6.88 -2.57
C ASP A 34 -13.96 5.48 -3.12
N LEU A 35 -13.34 5.46 -4.31
CA LEU A 35 -12.88 4.26 -4.99
C LEU A 35 -11.35 4.10 -4.86
N SER A 36 -10.73 4.80 -3.91
CA SER A 36 -9.28 4.74 -3.67
C SER A 36 -8.81 3.33 -3.33
N GLY A 37 -9.65 2.56 -2.64
CA GLY A 37 -9.42 1.15 -2.33
C GLY A 37 -9.53 0.19 -3.53
N ASP A 38 -9.99 0.67 -4.69
CA ASP A 38 -10.13 -0.11 -5.93
C ASP A 38 -9.12 0.30 -7.00
N GLU A 39 -8.35 1.36 -6.75
CA GLU A 39 -7.37 1.91 -7.67
C GLU A 39 -6.21 0.94 -7.99
N ARG A 40 -6.16 0.52 -9.26
CA ARG A 40 -5.10 -0.34 -9.81
C ARG A 40 -4.24 0.47 -10.75
N TRP A 41 -2.94 0.25 -10.69
CA TRP A 41 -1.99 0.92 -11.54
C TRP A 41 -1.52 0.02 -12.68
N GLN A 42 -1.28 0.63 -13.84
CA GLN A 42 -0.70 0.00 -15.00
C GLN A 42 0.27 0.93 -15.70
N TRP A 43 1.28 0.34 -16.34
CA TRP A 43 2.17 1.07 -17.24
C TRP A 43 1.66 1.00 -18.67
N VAL A 44 1.71 2.13 -19.37
CA VAL A 44 1.36 2.28 -20.78
C VAL A 44 2.48 2.97 -21.55
N GLU A 45 2.53 2.79 -22.87
CA GLU A 45 3.32 3.67 -23.74
C GLU A 45 2.62 5.04 -23.85
N THR A 46 3.38 6.13 -23.72
CA THR A 46 2.82 7.47 -23.49
C THR A 46 1.98 8.01 -24.66
N HIS A 47 2.34 7.71 -25.91
CA HIS A 47 1.67 8.29 -27.08
C HIS A 47 0.44 7.50 -27.52
N SER A 48 0.57 6.17 -27.56
CA SER A 48 -0.45 5.22 -27.99
C SER A 48 -1.41 4.84 -26.86
N GLY A 49 -0.98 4.97 -25.61
CA GLY A 49 -1.72 4.48 -24.45
C GLY A 49 -1.78 2.95 -24.37
N GLU A 50 -1.02 2.22 -25.19
CA GLU A 50 -1.01 0.75 -25.17
C GLU A 50 -0.43 0.23 -23.85
N ARG A 51 -1.14 -0.71 -23.22
CA ARG A 51 -0.70 -1.34 -21.98
C ARG A 51 0.58 -2.14 -22.19
N LEU A 52 1.58 -1.86 -21.36
CA LEU A 52 2.83 -2.58 -21.37
C LEU A 52 2.67 -3.99 -20.76
N ARG A 53 3.24 -4.99 -21.45
CA ARG A 53 3.37 -6.36 -20.96
C ARG A 53 4.72 -6.51 -20.24
N LEU A 54 4.71 -6.19 -18.94
CA LEU A 54 5.90 -6.29 -18.09
C LEU A 54 6.17 -7.75 -17.68
N GLY A 55 7.44 -8.13 -17.57
CA GLY A 55 7.87 -9.37 -16.93
C GLY A 55 8.41 -10.45 -17.87
N ARG A 56 8.92 -10.09 -19.06
CA ARG A 56 9.66 -11.06 -19.89
C ARG A 56 11.12 -11.18 -19.46
N ARG A 57 11.77 -10.11 -18.97
CA ARG A 57 13.19 -10.11 -18.54
C ARG A 57 13.44 -8.98 -17.51
N PRO A 58 13.53 -9.27 -16.21
CA PRO A 58 13.56 -8.26 -15.12
C PRO A 58 14.64 -7.17 -15.21
N MET A 59 15.68 -7.40 -16.00
CA MET A 59 16.83 -6.51 -16.21
C MET A 59 16.72 -5.64 -17.47
N ASP A 60 15.68 -5.83 -18.29
CA ASP A 60 15.50 -5.02 -19.51
C ASP A 60 15.09 -3.59 -19.13
N HIS A 61 15.64 -2.64 -19.88
CA HIS A 61 15.33 -1.22 -19.75
C HIS A 61 14.25 -0.83 -20.74
N LEU A 62 13.21 -0.12 -20.28
CA LEU A 62 12.26 0.50 -21.20
C LEU A 62 12.88 1.81 -21.72
N GLN A 63 13.46 1.75 -22.92
CA GLN A 63 14.07 2.91 -23.62
C GLN A 63 13.06 3.66 -24.50
N ARG A 64 11.87 3.93 -23.97
CA ARG A 64 10.83 4.70 -24.64
C ARG A 64 9.99 5.45 -23.61
N PRO A 65 9.32 6.55 -23.98
CA PRO A 65 8.40 7.25 -23.10
C PRO A 65 7.28 6.32 -22.62
N VAL A 66 7.18 6.18 -21.30
CA VAL A 66 6.17 5.35 -20.66
C VAL A 66 5.55 6.09 -19.48
N SER A 67 4.30 5.76 -19.24
CA SER A 67 3.50 6.42 -18.21
C SER A 67 2.87 5.40 -17.28
N LEU A 68 2.98 5.62 -15.98
CA LEU A 68 2.18 4.91 -14.99
C LEU A 68 0.84 5.63 -14.88
N ARG A 69 -0.27 4.90 -14.97
CA ARG A 69 -1.61 5.46 -14.81
C ARG A 69 -2.56 4.54 -14.08
N SER A 70 -3.69 5.11 -13.68
CA SER A 70 -4.86 4.37 -13.22
C SER A 70 -5.40 3.41 -14.29
N VAL A 71 -5.87 2.23 -13.87
CA VAL A 71 -6.71 1.32 -14.67
C VAL A 71 -8.17 1.77 -14.65
N ASN A 72 -8.61 2.38 -13.56
CA ASN A 72 -9.98 2.83 -13.39
C ASN A 72 -10.14 4.13 -14.19
N GLU A 73 -10.56 4.02 -15.44
CA GLU A 73 -10.75 5.17 -16.33
C GLU A 73 -11.89 6.05 -15.80
N TYR A 74 -11.56 7.17 -15.18
CA TYR A 74 -12.52 8.22 -14.77
C TYR A 74 -12.64 9.28 -15.86
N PRO A 75 -13.77 10.03 -15.93
CA PRO A 75 -13.97 11.03 -16.96
C PRO A 75 -12.83 12.04 -16.97
N TRP A 76 -12.10 11.97 -18.09
CA TRP A 76 -10.99 12.77 -18.57
C TRP A 76 -10.88 14.17 -17.95
N GLN A 77 -9.75 14.44 -17.28
CA GLN A 77 -8.85 15.59 -17.50
C GLN A 77 -8.07 15.91 -16.22
N SER A 78 -6.84 15.42 -16.12
CA SER A 78 -5.84 16.07 -15.27
C SER A 78 -5.11 17.09 -16.14
N ARG A 79 -5.46 18.38 -15.97
CA ARG A 79 -4.99 19.55 -16.75
C ARG A 79 -5.29 19.49 -18.26
N PRO A 80 -5.71 20.62 -18.89
CA PRO A 80 -5.86 20.67 -20.33
C PRO A 80 -4.53 20.33 -21.03
N GLY A 81 -4.53 19.30 -21.89
CA GLY A 81 -3.38 18.92 -22.72
C GLY A 81 -2.62 17.65 -22.30
N PHE A 82 -2.91 17.06 -21.13
CA PHE A 82 -2.39 15.75 -20.75
C PHE A 82 -3.54 14.73 -20.76
N GLY A 83 -3.27 13.54 -21.31
CA GLY A 83 -4.25 12.45 -21.48
C GLY A 83 -4.75 11.85 -20.16
N PRO A 84 -5.17 10.56 -20.11
CA PRO A 84 -5.71 9.94 -18.90
C PRO A 84 -4.72 10.08 -17.72
N HIS A 85 -5.23 10.16 -16.47
CA HIS A 85 -4.45 10.44 -15.25
C HIS A 85 -3.13 9.65 -15.15
N HIS A 86 -2.05 10.23 -15.66
CA HIS A 86 -0.71 9.70 -15.48
C HIS A 86 -0.24 10.07 -14.07
N VAL A 87 0.08 9.04 -13.28
CA VAL A 87 0.66 9.14 -11.95
C VAL A 87 2.13 9.54 -12.06
N LEU A 88 2.81 9.03 -13.08
CA LEU A 88 4.22 9.27 -13.34
C LEU A 88 4.49 9.16 -14.85
N ASP A 89 5.09 10.18 -15.43
CA ASP A 89 5.58 10.19 -16.81
C ASP A 89 7.11 10.21 -16.81
N VAL A 90 7.72 9.19 -17.42
CA VAL A 90 9.18 9.06 -17.46
C VAL A 90 9.66 8.64 -18.84
N SER A 91 10.82 9.17 -19.22
CA SER A 91 11.54 8.74 -20.43
C SER A 91 12.31 7.43 -20.23
N PHE A 92 12.47 6.98 -18.99
CA PHE A 92 13.22 5.78 -18.64
C PHE A 92 12.74 5.17 -17.32
N VAL A 93 12.57 3.84 -17.32
CA VAL A 93 12.37 3.04 -16.09
C VAL A 93 12.88 1.61 -16.31
N LYS A 94 13.46 1.00 -15.27
CA LYS A 94 13.80 -0.43 -15.29
C LYS A 94 12.53 -1.27 -15.22
N GLU A 95 12.43 -2.35 -16.00
CA GLU A 95 11.21 -3.18 -16.04
C GLU A 95 10.84 -3.73 -14.64
N GLY A 96 11.82 -4.15 -13.84
CA GLY A 96 11.59 -4.58 -12.46
C GLY A 96 10.98 -3.51 -11.54
N VAL A 97 11.38 -2.24 -11.70
CA VAL A 97 10.81 -1.11 -10.94
C VAL A 97 9.37 -0.87 -11.37
N ALA A 98 9.12 -0.84 -12.69
CA ALA A 98 7.79 -0.69 -13.24
C ALA A 98 6.84 -1.80 -12.75
N LEU A 99 7.31 -3.05 -12.75
CA LEU A 99 6.57 -4.22 -12.27
C LEU A 99 6.26 -4.12 -10.78
N HIS A 100 7.23 -3.69 -9.97
CA HIS A 100 7.03 -3.46 -8.54
C HIS A 100 5.93 -2.41 -8.31
N MET A 101 6.04 -1.23 -8.94
CA MET A 101 5.04 -0.15 -8.79
C MET A 101 3.63 -0.59 -9.19
N ALA A 102 3.48 -1.31 -10.32
CA ALA A 102 2.17 -1.80 -10.76
C ALA A 102 1.58 -2.85 -9.80
N ARG A 103 2.41 -3.73 -9.23
CA ARG A 103 1.98 -4.75 -8.25
C ARG A 103 1.59 -4.14 -6.91
N HIS A 104 2.25 -3.07 -6.49
CA HIS A 104 2.01 -2.37 -5.23
C HIS A 104 1.08 -1.17 -5.40
N SER A 105 0.06 -1.29 -6.25
CA SER A 105 -0.93 -0.22 -6.44
C SER A 105 -1.70 0.08 -5.13
N PRO A 106 -2.28 1.28 -5.01
CA PRO A 106 -3.07 1.70 -3.85
C PRO A 106 -4.05 0.65 -3.32
N ALA A 107 -4.88 0.08 -4.19
CA ALA A 107 -5.85 -0.91 -3.77
C ALA A 107 -5.24 -2.18 -3.18
N ARG A 108 -4.08 -2.61 -3.69
CA ARG A 108 -3.37 -3.77 -3.13
C ARG A 108 -2.91 -3.45 -1.71
N VAL A 109 -2.33 -2.26 -1.49
CA VAL A 109 -1.87 -1.82 -0.17
C VAL A 109 -3.04 -1.69 0.80
N VAL A 110 -4.15 -1.06 0.39
CA VAL A 110 -5.38 -0.98 1.20
C VAL A 110 -5.90 -2.36 1.58
N ALA A 111 -5.91 -3.33 0.65
CA ALA A 111 -6.34 -4.70 0.94
C ALA A 111 -5.41 -5.40 1.95
N GLU A 112 -4.09 -5.23 1.81
CA GLU A 112 -3.11 -5.79 2.76
C GLU A 112 -3.24 -5.16 4.15
N VAL A 113 -3.42 -3.84 4.23
CA VAL A 113 -3.62 -3.14 5.51
C VAL A 113 -4.92 -3.60 6.18
N ARG A 114 -6.03 -3.72 5.43
CA ARG A 114 -7.29 -4.25 5.97
C ARG A 114 -7.12 -5.64 6.59
N LEU A 115 -6.37 -6.53 5.93
CA LEU A 115 -6.01 -7.84 6.48
C LEU A 115 -5.21 -7.71 7.79
N LYS A 116 -4.17 -6.88 7.80
CA LYS A 116 -3.33 -6.65 9.00
C LYS A 116 -4.12 -6.05 10.16
N ARG A 117 -5.07 -5.15 9.89
CA ARG A 117 -5.99 -4.59 10.90
C ARG A 117 -6.88 -5.67 11.52
N ARG A 118 -7.42 -6.58 10.70
CA ARG A 118 -8.20 -7.73 11.19
C ARG A 118 -7.35 -8.64 12.09
N LEU A 119 -6.11 -8.91 11.72
CA LEU A 119 -5.17 -9.66 12.56
C LEU A 119 -4.89 -8.93 13.88
N LEU A 120 -4.64 -7.62 13.83
CA LEU A 120 -4.46 -6.80 15.01
C LEU A 120 -5.67 -6.87 15.94
N GLU A 121 -6.90 -6.77 15.43
CA GLU A 121 -8.12 -6.88 16.23
C GLU A 121 -8.25 -8.26 16.90
N LEU A 122 -7.98 -9.34 16.17
CA LEU A 122 -8.02 -10.70 16.70
C LEU A 122 -7.00 -10.89 17.83
N HIS A 123 -5.79 -10.37 17.65
CA HIS A 123 -4.68 -10.56 18.59
C HIS A 123 -4.57 -9.51 19.69
N SER A 124 -5.33 -8.40 19.60
CA SER A 124 -5.41 -7.37 20.67
C SER A 124 -6.30 -7.78 21.83
N ARG A 125 -7.11 -8.84 21.67
CA ARG A 125 -7.96 -9.36 22.74
C ARG A 125 -7.11 -10.20 23.70
N MET A 126 -6.92 -9.68 24.91
CA MET A 126 -6.31 -10.41 26.01
C MET A 126 -7.41 -10.98 26.90
N ASN A 127 -7.29 -12.24 27.32
CA ASN A 127 -7.97 -12.63 28.55
C ASN A 127 -7.25 -11.89 29.70
N GLY A 128 -7.93 -11.52 30.78
CA GLY A 128 -7.33 -10.76 31.89
C GLY A 128 -6.14 -11.44 32.61
N THR A 129 -5.61 -12.54 32.06
CA THR A 129 -4.50 -13.35 32.55
C THR A 129 -3.22 -13.18 31.73
N GLY A 130 -3.14 -12.19 30.83
CA GLY A 130 -1.94 -11.91 30.04
C GLY A 130 -1.66 -12.93 28.92
N VAL A 131 -2.70 -13.63 28.44
CA VAL A 131 -2.61 -14.55 27.31
C VAL A 131 -3.41 -13.98 26.15
N CYS A 132 -2.85 -14.07 24.94
CA CYS A 132 -3.56 -13.68 23.73
C CYS A 132 -4.65 -14.72 23.43
N GLN A 133 -5.90 -14.29 23.30
CA GLN A 133 -7.02 -15.22 23.10
C GLN A 133 -6.97 -15.94 21.74
N ALA A 134 -6.36 -15.32 20.73
CA ALA A 134 -6.31 -15.88 19.38
C ALA A 134 -5.27 -17.00 19.23
N CYS A 135 -4.10 -16.87 19.89
CA CYS A 135 -3.02 -17.86 19.75
C CYS A 135 -2.74 -18.68 21.03
N GLY A 136 -3.31 -18.32 22.18
CA GLY A 136 -3.03 -18.99 23.46
C GLY A 136 -1.64 -18.72 24.01
N GLU A 137 -0.88 -17.79 23.42
CA GLU A 137 0.47 -17.43 23.82
C GLU A 137 0.46 -16.42 24.98
N HIS A 138 1.37 -16.58 25.93
CA HIS A 138 1.66 -15.55 26.93
C HIS A 138 2.18 -14.28 26.25
N VAL A 139 1.53 -13.16 26.50
CA VAL A 139 1.92 -11.86 25.98
C VAL A 139 3.18 -11.40 26.71
N ARG A 140 4.29 -11.30 25.99
CA ARG A 140 5.54 -10.70 26.49
C ARG A 140 5.63 -9.28 25.97
N GLU A 141 6.06 -8.35 26.82
CA GLU A 141 6.57 -7.01 26.42
C GLU A 141 5.80 -6.32 25.27
N GLY A 142 4.47 -6.30 25.37
CA GLY A 142 3.60 -5.52 24.49
C GLY A 142 2.75 -6.32 23.49
N GLY A 143 3.01 -7.60 23.23
CA GLY A 143 2.14 -8.40 22.36
C GLY A 143 2.55 -9.87 22.19
N CYS A 144 1.66 -10.68 21.63
CA CYS A 144 2.02 -12.03 21.16
C CYS A 144 2.95 -11.96 19.93
N THR A 145 3.54 -13.09 19.57
CA THR A 145 4.47 -13.20 18.45
C THR A 145 3.87 -12.68 17.14
N THR A 146 2.57 -12.91 16.88
CA THR A 146 1.88 -12.38 15.68
C THR A 146 1.93 -10.85 15.60
N LEU A 147 1.67 -10.14 16.71
CA LEU A 147 1.71 -8.68 16.72
C LEU A 147 3.13 -8.15 16.53
N ARG A 148 4.11 -8.84 17.11
CA ARG A 148 5.53 -8.50 16.93
C ARG A 148 5.99 -8.67 15.47
N LEU A 149 5.56 -9.75 14.81
CA LEU A 149 5.80 -9.96 13.37
C LEU A 149 5.11 -8.90 12.50
N LEU A 150 3.91 -8.45 12.87
CA LEU A 150 3.24 -7.34 12.18
C LEU A 150 4.00 -6.03 12.30
N ALA A 151 4.81 -5.85 13.34
CA ALA A 151 5.61 -4.65 13.55
C ALA A 151 6.95 -4.66 12.81
N THR A 152 7.43 -5.82 12.35
CA THR A 152 8.72 -5.98 11.66
C THR A 152 8.93 -5.00 10.50
N PRO A 153 7.94 -4.69 9.63
CA PRO A 153 8.14 -3.72 8.54
C PRO A 153 8.46 -2.30 9.01
N TYR A 154 8.20 -1.97 10.27
CA TYR A 154 8.42 -0.66 10.86
C TYR A 154 9.67 -0.61 11.75
N ALA A 155 10.59 -1.57 11.61
CA ALA A 155 11.78 -1.66 12.46
C ALA A 155 12.71 -0.44 12.38
N ASP A 156 12.66 0.33 11.28
CA ASP A 156 13.43 1.56 11.08
C ASP A 156 12.68 2.82 11.58
N HIS A 157 11.48 2.66 12.13
CA HIS A 157 10.70 3.78 12.64
C HIS A 157 11.26 4.29 13.98
N PRO A 158 11.41 5.60 14.23
CA PRO A 158 12.00 6.12 15.48
C PRO A 158 11.30 5.68 16.78
N GLU A 159 9.98 5.53 16.73
CA GLU A 159 9.16 5.04 17.86
C GLU A 159 9.13 3.50 17.99
N TYR A 160 9.73 2.77 17.04
CA TYR A 160 9.83 1.32 17.14
C TYR A 160 10.74 0.93 18.31
N ARG A 161 10.26 0.02 19.16
CA ARG A 161 11.04 -0.43 20.31
C ARG A 161 11.75 -1.74 20.01
N ALA A 162 13.04 -1.81 20.32
CA ALA A 162 13.89 -2.98 20.03
C ALA A 162 13.35 -4.29 20.62
N ASN A 163 12.64 -4.23 21.75
CA ASN A 163 12.06 -5.41 22.38
C ASN A 163 10.85 -6.00 21.63
N TRP A 164 10.29 -5.29 20.65
CA TRP A 164 9.26 -5.83 19.77
C TRP A 164 9.85 -6.74 18.68
N ARG A 165 11.15 -6.64 18.40
CA ARG A 165 11.82 -7.43 17.34
C ARG A 165 11.76 -8.92 17.65
N VAL A 166 11.36 -9.73 16.68
CA VAL A 166 11.32 -11.20 16.76
C VAL A 166 12.68 -11.79 16.40
#